data_AF-A0A7W1BPZ5-F1
#
_entry.id   AF-A0A7W1BPZ5-F1
#
_cell.length_a   1.000
_cell.length_b   1.000
_cell.length_c   1.000
_cell.angle_alpha   90.00
_cell.angle_beta   90.00
_cell.angle_gamma   90.00
#
_symmetry.space_group_name_H-M   'P 1'
#
loop_
_entity.id
_entity.type
_entity.pdbx_description
1 polymer ?
#
loop_
_entity_poly.entity_id
_entity_poly.type
_entity_poly.pdbx_seq_one_letter_code
_entity_poly.pdbx_strand_id
1 'polypeptide(L)' 'MTLELRTAGESHGPALVAIVMGLPAGLRLDRDAIDHDLRRRQEGYGRSP' A
#
# COMPACT_ATOMS: atom_id res chain seq x y z
N MET A 1 -8.41 -19.07 -8.22
CA MET A 1 -7.67 -18.29 -7.20
C MET A 1 -8.25 -16.89 -7.17
N THR A 2 -8.72 -16.44 -6.02
CA THR A 2 -9.23 -15.08 -5.81
C THR A 2 -8.15 -14.21 -5.20
N LEU A 3 -8.12 -12.93 -5.59
CA LEU A 3 -7.25 -11.94 -4.96
C LEU A 3 -7.84 -11.54 -3.61
N GLU A 4 -7.04 -11.60 -2.54
CA GLU A 4 -7.46 -11.21 -1.18
C GLU A 4 -6.48 -10.18 -0.60
N LEU A 5 -7.02 -9.15 0.05
CA LEU A 5 -6.26 -8.13 0.76
C LEU A 5 -6.64 -8.16 2.24
N ARG A 6 -5.65 -8.30 3.12
CA ARG A 6 -5.80 -8.10 4.56
C ARG A 6 -4.93 -6.94 5.02
N THR A 7 -5.46 -6.10 5.90
CA THR A 7 -4.73 -4.97 6.48
C THR A 7 -4.75 -5.05 8.01
N ALA A 8 -3.76 -4.44 8.64
CA ALA A 8 -3.64 -4.33 10.08
C ALA A 8 -2.85 -3.06 10.45
N GLY A 9 -2.94 -2.66 11.72
CA GLY A 9 -2.25 -1.48 12.27
C GLY A 9 -3.22 -0.36 12.65
N GLU A 10 -2.74 0.53 13.50
CA GLU A 10 -3.49 1.66 14.05
C GLU A 10 -2.92 2.97 13.50
N SER A 11 -3.78 3.99 13.32
CA SER A 11 -3.36 5.28 12.75
C SER A 11 -2.24 5.97 13.54
N HIS A 12 -2.19 5.76 14.86
CA HIS A 12 -1.12 6.27 15.75
C HIS A 12 -0.24 5.14 16.29
N GLY A 13 -0.37 3.94 15.73
CA GLY A 13 0.45 2.78 16.09
C GLY A 13 1.84 2.85 15.46
N PRO A 14 2.70 1.87 15.75
CA PRO A 14 4.07 1.86 15.27
C PRO A 14 4.19 1.67 13.75
N ALA A 15 3.21 1.01 13.12
CA ALA A 15 3.19 0.73 11.69
C ALA A 15 1.80 0.33 11.18
N LEU A 16 1.62 0.43 9.86
CA LEU A 16 0.53 -0.17 9.10
C LEU A 16 1.06 -1.33 8.26
N VAL A 17 0.29 -2.40 8.12
CA VAL A 17 0.67 -3.60 7.37
C VAL A 17 -0.45 -4.02 6.42
N ALA A 18 -0.09 -4.48 5.23
CA ALA A 18 -0.99 -5.08 4.26
C ALA A 18 -0.41 -6.40 3.72
N ILE A 19 -1.24 -7.44 3.60
CA ILE A 19 -0.90 -8.73 3.00
C ILE A 19 -1.83 -8.96 1.81
N VAL A 20 -1.25 -9.15 0.63
CA VAL A 20 -1.98 -9.45 -0.61
C VAL A 20 -1.71 -10.90 -1.00
N MET A 21 -2.78 -11.69 -1.15
CA MET A 21 -2.72 -13.13 -1.45
C MET A 21 -3.38 -13.43 -2.78
N GLY A 22 -2.98 -14.55 -3.39
CA GLY A 22 -3.51 -15.00 -4.69
C GLY A 22 -2.83 -14.34 -5.89
N LEU A 23 -1.68 -13.69 -5.70
CA LEU A 23 -0.88 -13.14 -6.80
C LEU A 23 -0.20 -14.28 -7.59
N PRO A 24 -0.12 -14.17 -8.92
CA PRO A 24 0.57 -15.15 -9.74
C PRO A 24 2.08 -15.11 -9.50
N ALA A 25 2.72 -16.28 -9.60
CA ALA A 25 4.18 -16.38 -9.55
C ALA A 25 4.82 -15.61 -10.73
N GLY A 26 6.00 -15.03 -10.48
CA GLY A 26 6.73 -14.27 -11.49
C GLY A 26 6.27 -12.82 -11.68
N LEU A 27 5.22 -12.39 -10.96
CA LEU A 27 4.88 -10.97 -10.88
C LEU A 27 6.05 -10.21 -10.24
N ARG A 28 6.60 -9.25 -10.98
CA ARG A 28 7.64 -8.35 -10.44
C ARG A 28 6.98 -7.30 -9.56
N LEU A 29 7.47 -7.17 -8.34
CA LEU A 29 7.07 -6.11 -7.42
C LEU A 29 8.13 -5.02 -7.46
N ASP A 30 7.69 -3.79 -7.67
CA ASP A 30 8.52 -2.60 -7.66
C ASP A 30 8.09 -1.73 -6.47
N ARG A 31 9.01 -1.57 -5.53
CA ARG A 31 8.76 -0.78 -4.33
C ARG A 31 8.59 0.70 -4.67
N ASP A 32 9.39 1.22 -5.60
CA ASP A 32 9.40 2.66 -5.91
C ASP A 32 8.08 3.05 -6.58
N ALA A 33 7.51 2.17 -7.39
CA ALA A 33 6.18 2.33 -7.96
C ALA A 33 5.08 2.39 -6.88
N ILE A 34 5.15 1.51 -5.87
CA ILE A 34 4.21 1.49 -4.74
C ILE A 34 4.34 2.78 -3.91
N ASP A 35 5.57 3.17 -3.58
CA ASP A 35 5.86 4.37 -2.77
C ASP A 35 5.42 5.65 -3.51
N HIS A 36 5.58 5.70 -4.84
CA HIS A 36 5.07 6.79 -5.67
C HIS A 36 3.53 6.90 -5.59
N ASP A 37 2.81 5.78 -5.69
CA ASP A 37 1.35 5.80 -5.58
C ASP A 37 0.84 6.13 -4.18
N LEU A 38 1.59 5.76 -3.13
CA LEU A 38 1.29 6.18 -1.77
C LEU A 38 1.51 7.69 -1.58
N ARG A 39 2.59 8.25 -2.15
CA ARG A 39 2.88 9.69 -2.13
C ARG A 39 1.75 10.51 -2.74
N ARG A 40 1.22 10.07 -3.89
CA ARG A 40 0.10 10.74 -4.57
C ARG A 40 -1.15 10.90 -3.70
N ARG A 41 -1.36 10.04 -2.69
CA ARG A 41 -2.49 10.16 -1.74
C ARG A 41 -2.29 11.25 -0.69
N GLN A 42 -1.05 11.69 -0.50
CA GLN A 42 -0.69 12.74 0.43
C GLN A 42 -0.87 14.12 -0.21
N GLU A 43 -0.90 14.18 -1.55
CA GLU A 43 -1.07 15.39 -2.34
C GLU A 43 -2.57 15.74 -2.53
N GLY A 44 -2.89 17.03 -2.58
CA GLY A 44 -4.26 17.52 -2.84
C GLY A 44 -4.59 18.81 -2.10
N TYR A 45 -5.61 19.54 -2.57
CA TYR A 45 -6.03 20.80 -1.95
C TYR A 45 -6.41 20.60 -0.47
N GLY A 46 -5.79 21.38 0.41
CA GLY A 46 -5.99 21.26 1.87
C GLY A 46 -5.12 20.20 2.56
N ARG A 47 -4.19 19.56 1.85
CA ARG A 47 -3.11 18.77 2.48
C ARG A 47 -1.83 19.60 2.49
N SER A 48 -1.26 19.81 3.68
CA SER A 48 -0.06 20.62 3.89
C SER A 48 1.14 20.11 3.05
N PRO A 49 2.18 20.95 2.82
CA PRO A 49 3.37 20.55 2.05
C PRO A 49 4.09 19.33 2.62
#